data_AF-A0A551ZJL2-F1
#
_entry.id   AF-A0A551ZJL2-F1
#
_cell.length_a   1.000
_cell.length_b   1.000
_cell.length_c   1.000
_cell.angle_alpha   90.00
_cell.angle_beta   90.00
_cell.angle_gamma   90.00
#
_symmetry.space_group_name_H-M   'P 1'
#
loop_
_entity.id
_entity.type
_entity.pdbx_description
1 polymer ?
#
loop_
_entity_poly.entity_id
_entity_poly.type
_entity_poly.pdbx_seq_one_letter_code
_entity_poly.pdbx_strand_id
1 'polypeptide(L)'
;MTTPTFTIPQSDPSLSPRQSLPTMYDLPSDNPLEPGLPDEFHLLQPQLLLLTFQPPNWEPELVFSAADLNLYYDVRHPQWYKRPDWFGVVGVP
;
A
#
# COMPACT_ATOMS: atom_id res chain seq x y z
N MET A 1 25.05 -33.29 17.93
CA MET A 1 25.95 -32.82 16.85
C MET A 1 25.46 -31.44 16.44
N THR A 2 26.22 -30.40 16.75
CA THR A 2 25.89 -29.00 16.44
C THR A 2 26.47 -28.64 15.07
N THR A 3 25.60 -28.38 14.09
CA THR A 3 26.00 -27.95 12.75
C THR A 3 26.54 -26.53 12.83
N PRO A 4 27.77 -26.23 12.37
CA PRO A 4 28.27 -24.87 12.36
C PRO A 4 27.53 -24.06 11.28
N THR A 5 26.82 -23.02 11.70
CA THR A 5 26.20 -22.05 10.80
C THR A 5 27.30 -21.14 10.24
N PHE A 6 27.76 -21.40 9.03
CA PHE A 6 28.70 -20.52 8.35
C PHE A 6 27.91 -19.36 7.73
N THR A 7 27.82 -18.24 8.44
CA THR A 7 27.24 -17.01 7.89
C THR A 7 28.32 -16.30 7.08
N ILE A 8 28.17 -16.26 5.76
CA ILE A 8 29.03 -15.44 4.91
C ILE A 8 28.75 -13.97 5.28
N PRO A 9 29.74 -13.19 5.73
CA PRO A 9 29.52 -11.79 6.07
C PRO A 9 29.10 -11.02 4.81
N GLN A 10 27.97 -10.32 4.87
CA GLN A 10 27.49 -9.46 3.79
C GLN A 10 28.44 -8.27 3.66
N SER A 11 29.20 -8.22 2.57
CA SER A 11 30.20 -7.19 2.30
C SER A 11 29.59 -5.84 1.92
N ASP A 12 28.34 -5.83 1.47
CA ASP A 12 27.59 -4.62 1.09
C ASP A 12 26.14 -4.71 1.59
N PRO A 13 25.86 -4.26 2.83
CA PRO A 13 24.50 -4.26 3.37
C PRO A 13 23.61 -3.34 2.53
N SER A 14 22.39 -3.79 2.21
CA SER A 14 21.45 -2.94 1.47
C SER A 14 21.16 -1.66 2.26
N LEU A 15 21.07 -0.54 1.54
CA LEU A 15 20.63 0.72 2.13
C LEU A 15 19.25 0.54 2.76
N SER A 16 18.99 1.29 3.83
CA SER A 16 17.70 1.23 4.51
C SER A 16 16.55 1.46 3.52
N PRO A 17 15.37 0.83 3.71
CA PRO A 17 14.24 1.01 2.80
C PRO A 17 13.86 2.47 2.54
N ARG A 18 14.06 3.36 3.54
CA ARG A 18 13.84 4.82 3.38
C ARG A 18 14.77 5.48 2.36
N GLN A 19 15.92 4.90 2.09
CA GLN A 19 16.94 5.42 1.17
C GLN A 19 16.92 4.69 -0.18
N SER A 20 16.45 3.44 -0.22
CA SER A 20 16.52 2.58 -1.41
C SER A 20 15.17 2.35 -2.11
N LEU A 21 14.05 2.47 -1.40
CA LEU A 21 12.72 2.28 -1.99
C LEU A 21 12.11 3.61 -2.44
N PRO A 22 11.31 3.61 -3.52
CA PRO A 22 10.51 4.75 -3.91
C PRO A 22 9.57 5.16 -2.77
N THR A 23 9.40 6.47 -2.59
CA THR A 23 8.28 7.01 -1.82
C THR A 23 6.97 6.77 -2.58
N MET A 24 5.84 6.90 -1.90
CA MET A 24 4.53 6.82 -2.57
C MET A 24 4.40 7.84 -3.70
N TYR A 25 5.15 8.95 -3.69
CA TYR A 25 5.11 9.96 -4.76
C TYR A 25 5.94 9.60 -5.98
N ASP A 26 6.93 8.72 -5.84
CA ASP A 26 7.77 8.26 -6.96
C ASP A 26 7.04 7.24 -7.85
N LEU A 27 5.98 6.61 -7.32
CA LEU A 27 5.09 5.73 -8.10
C LEU A 27 4.16 6.58 -8.99
N PRO A 28 3.70 6.10 -10.15
CA PRO A 28 2.65 6.79 -10.91
C PRO A 28 1.38 6.91 -10.07
N SER A 29 0.68 8.05 -10.18
CA SER A 29 -0.72 8.12 -9.73
C SER A 29 -1.60 7.65 -10.88
N ASP A 30 -2.77 7.13 -10.56
CA ASP A 30 -3.83 7.04 -11.56
C ASP A 30 -4.06 8.40 -12.19
N ASN A 31 -4.18 8.37 -13.52
CA ASN A 31 -4.37 9.54 -14.34
C ASN A 31 -5.87 9.82 -14.47
N PRO A 32 -6.40 10.91 -13.89
CA PRO A 32 -7.83 11.21 -13.96
C PRO A 32 -8.33 11.51 -15.38
N LEU A 33 -7.41 11.71 -16.34
CA LEU A 33 -7.72 11.90 -17.76
C LEU A 33 -7.73 10.60 -18.57
N GLU A 34 -7.23 9.50 -18.01
CA GLU A 34 -7.35 8.20 -18.65
C GLU A 34 -8.77 7.67 -18.36
N PRO A 35 -9.59 7.44 -19.39
CA PRO A 35 -10.86 6.77 -19.17
C PRO A 35 -10.53 5.39 -18.61
N GLY A 36 -10.90 5.17 -17.34
CA GLY A 36 -10.83 3.84 -16.74
C GLY A 36 -11.48 2.83 -17.69
N LEU A 37 -10.89 1.64 -17.78
CA LEU A 37 -11.48 0.61 -18.63
C LEU A 37 -12.93 0.41 -18.17
N PRO A 38 -13.92 0.35 -19.09
CA PRO A 38 -15.29 0.05 -18.75
C PRO A 38 -15.40 -1.45 -18.45
N ASP A 39 -14.67 -1.90 -17.44
CA ASP A 39 -14.73 -3.25 -16.95
C ASP A 39 -15.42 -3.25 -15.59
N GLU A 40 -16.30 -4.22 -15.39
CA GLU A 40 -17.01 -4.43 -14.13
C GLU A 40 -16.03 -4.72 -12.99
N PHE A 41 -14.79 -5.11 -13.31
CA PHE A 41 -13.77 -5.45 -12.34
C PHE A 41 -13.28 -4.25 -11.53
N HIS A 42 -13.17 -3.05 -12.10
CA HIS A 42 -12.84 -1.84 -11.34
C HIS A 42 -13.86 -1.57 -10.21
N LEU A 43 -15.14 -1.93 -10.43
CA LEU A 43 -16.17 -1.83 -9.38
C LEU A 43 -16.13 -2.99 -8.39
N LEU A 44 -15.80 -4.20 -8.86
CA LEU A 44 -15.77 -5.41 -8.03
C LEU A 44 -14.55 -5.47 -7.10
N GLN A 45 -13.40 -4.96 -7.53
CA GLN A 45 -12.17 -4.97 -6.72
C GLN A 45 -12.33 -4.32 -5.34
N PRO A 46 -12.83 -3.07 -5.20
CA PRO A 46 -13.03 -2.48 -3.89
C PRO A 46 -14.10 -3.20 -3.06
N GLN A 47 -15.15 -3.74 -3.71
CA GLN A 47 -16.17 -4.52 -3.00
C GLN A 47 -15.58 -5.81 -2.43
N LEU A 48 -14.76 -6.52 -3.22
CA LEU A 48 -14.07 -7.72 -2.76
C LEU A 48 -13.16 -7.41 -1.59
N LEU A 49 -12.37 -6.32 -1.66
CA LEU A 49 -11.54 -5.87 -0.54
C LEU A 49 -12.38 -5.60 0.70
N LEU A 50 -13.46 -4.83 0.59
CA LEU A 50 -14.34 -4.52 1.72
C LEU A 50 -14.91 -5.79 2.38
N LEU A 51 -15.27 -6.79 1.58
CA LEU A 51 -15.87 -8.04 2.07
C LEU A 51 -14.83 -9.01 2.66
N THR A 52 -13.58 -8.95 2.22
CA THR A 52 -12.58 -10.00 2.51
C THR A 52 -11.37 -9.53 3.32
N PHE A 53 -11.14 -8.22 3.42
CA PHE A 53 -10.01 -7.67 4.15
C PHE A 53 -10.28 -7.73 5.66
N GLN A 54 -10.01 -8.89 6.25
CA GLN A 54 -10.16 -9.17 7.68
C GLN A 54 -8.86 -9.77 8.23
N PRO A 55 -7.81 -8.94 8.45
CA PRO A 55 -6.55 -9.42 8.99
C PRO A 55 -6.76 -10.01 10.40
N PRO A 56 -6.33 -11.27 10.67
CA PRO A 56 -6.68 -11.97 11.92
C PRO A 56 -6.03 -11.39 13.18
N ASN A 57 -5.02 -10.52 13.03
CA ASN A 57 -4.29 -9.90 14.13
C ASN A 57 -4.79 -8.48 14.46
N TRP A 58 -5.91 -8.06 13.88
CA TRP A 58 -6.47 -6.72 14.07
C TRP A 58 -7.94 -6.82 14.46
N GLU A 59 -8.34 -6.03 15.46
CA GLU A 59 -9.75 -5.83 15.79
C GLU A 59 -10.46 -5.18 14.58
N PRO A 60 -11.66 -5.63 14.20
CA PRO A 60 -12.38 -5.12 13.03
C PRO A 60 -12.55 -3.59 13.02
N GLU A 61 -12.70 -2.97 14.19
CA GLU A 61 -12.86 -1.52 14.36
C GLU A 61 -11.60 -0.74 14.00
N LEU A 62 -10.44 -1.40 13.99
CA LEU A 62 -9.15 -0.82 13.63
C LEU A 62 -8.77 -1.11 12.17
N VAL A 63 -9.66 -1.70 11.39
CA VAL A 63 -9.47 -2.02 9.98
C VAL A 63 -10.33 -1.09 9.14
N PHE A 64 -9.71 -0.43 8.16
CA PHE A 64 -10.41 0.46 7.23
C PHE A 64 -10.14 0.03 5.80
N SER A 65 -11.22 -0.16 5.05
CA SER A 65 -11.22 -0.38 3.62
C SER A 65 -12.06 0.70 2.94
N ALA A 66 -11.58 1.22 1.82
CA ALA A 66 -12.32 2.21 1.06
C ALA A 66 -11.99 2.14 -0.43
N ALA A 67 -12.85 2.76 -1.21
CA ALA A 67 -12.73 2.96 -2.65
C ALA A 67 -12.88 4.45 -2.94
N ASP A 68 -12.53 4.88 -4.15
CA ASP A 68 -12.80 6.24 -4.65
C ASP A 68 -12.36 7.35 -3.67
N LEU A 69 -11.09 7.34 -3.28
CA LEU A 69 -10.55 8.31 -2.33
C LEU A 69 -9.21 8.88 -2.80
N ASN A 70 -8.87 10.05 -2.26
CA ASN A 70 -7.57 10.69 -2.47
C ASN A 70 -6.72 10.53 -1.19
N LEU A 71 -5.53 9.94 -1.33
CA LEU A 71 -4.54 9.75 -0.26
C LEU A 71 -3.49 10.86 -0.29
N TYR A 72 -3.35 11.58 0.82
CA TYR A 72 -2.38 12.66 0.98
C TYR A 72 -1.31 12.24 2.00
N TYR A 73 -0.05 12.14 1.59
CA TYR A 73 1.05 11.66 2.43
C TYR A 73 1.94 12.78 2.99
N ASP A 74 2.03 13.93 2.32
CA ASP A 74 2.84 15.07 2.76
C ASP A 74 1.98 16.29 3.08
N VAL A 75 1.95 16.64 4.37
CA VAL A 75 1.23 17.81 4.91
C VAL A 75 1.73 19.15 4.35
N ARG A 76 2.95 19.20 3.82
CA ARG A 76 3.52 20.40 3.18
C ARG A 76 3.15 20.51 1.71
N HIS A 77 2.65 19.43 1.10
CA HIS A 77 2.22 19.38 -0.29
C HIS A 77 0.76 18.89 -0.38
N PRO A 78 -0.22 19.64 0.16
CA PRO A 78 -1.62 19.20 0.29
C PRO A 78 -2.35 19.01 -1.04
N GLN A 79 -1.77 19.44 -2.16
CA GLN A 79 -2.31 19.21 -3.50
C GLN A 79 -1.80 17.90 -4.13
N TRP A 80 -0.85 17.21 -3.47
CA TRP A 80 -0.29 15.96 -3.98
C TRP A 80 -0.99 14.77 -3.35
N TYR A 81 -1.75 14.07 -4.18
CA TYR A 81 -2.47 12.88 -3.77
C TYR A 81 -2.16 11.67 -4.65
N LYS A 82 -2.47 10.49 -4.11
CA LYS A 82 -2.68 9.26 -4.87
C LYS A 82 -4.15 8.91 -4.88
N ARG A 83 -4.63 8.32 -5.96
CA ARG A 83 -6.02 7.91 -6.12
C ARG A 83 -6.06 6.44 -6.52
N PRO A 84 -5.87 5.51 -5.57
CA PRO A 84 -5.93 4.09 -5.90
C PRO A 84 -7.39 3.67 -6.15
N ASP A 85 -7.59 2.62 -6.95
CA ASP A 85 -8.90 1.99 -7.13
C ASP A 85 -9.52 1.53 -5.80
N TRP A 86 -8.67 1.00 -4.92
CA TRP A 86 -9.05 0.50 -3.59
C TRP A 86 -7.92 0.73 -2.57
N PHE A 87 -8.29 0.85 -1.30
CA PHE A 87 -7.37 1.11 -0.20
C PHE A 87 -7.76 0.30 1.02
N GLY A 88 -6.78 -0.36 1.66
CA GLY A 88 -6.95 -1.11 2.90
C GLY A 88 -5.82 -0.75 3.87
N VAL A 89 -6.18 -0.46 5.12
CA VAL A 89 -5.22 -0.11 6.18
C VAL A 89 -5.70 -0.67 7.52
N VAL A 90 -4.75 -0.88 8.42
CA VAL A 90 -4.97 -1.41 9.76
C VAL A 90 -4.38 -0.45 10.80
N GLY A 91 -4.89 -0.48 12.02
CA GLY A 91 -4.44 0.39 13.11
C GLY A 91 -4.89 1.83 12.95
N VAL A 92 -6.02 2.06 12.27
CA VAL A 92 -6.66 3.37 12.26
C VAL A 92 -7.33 3.64 13.61
N PRO A 93 -7.28 4.88 14.12
CA PRO A 93 -7.94 5.26 15.37
C PRO A 93 -9.46 5.40 15.24
#